data_AF-A0A2I8AAK5-F1
#
_entry.id   AF-A0A2I8AAK5-F1
#
_cell.length_a   1.000
_cell.length_b   1.000
_cell.length_c   1.000
_cell.angle_alpha   90.00
_cell.angle_beta   90.00
_cell.angle_gamma   90.00
#
_symmetry.space_group_name_H-M   'P 1'
#
loop_
_entity.id
_entity.type
_entity.pdbx_description
1 polymer ?
#
loop_
_entity_poly.entity_id
_entity_poly.type
_entity_poly.pdbx_seq_one_letter_code
_entity_poly.pdbx_strand_id
1 'polypeptide(L)' 'MFAPLVVLIRNLMGKVQFNQLRGKAIALHSQAITNFCNRIGVESKERQKLIRLAKDNGKKLGLLA' A
#
# COMPACT_ATOMS: atom_id res chain seq x y z
N MET A 1 11.04 5.66 8.84
CA MET A 1 10.40 6.22 10.05
C MET A 1 8.96 5.73 10.31
N PHE A 2 8.24 5.16 9.33
CA PHE A 2 6.87 4.67 9.54
C PHE A 2 6.79 3.27 10.17
N ALA A 3 7.80 2.41 9.95
CA ALA A 3 7.83 1.03 10.46
C ALA A 3 7.68 0.90 11.99
N PRO A 4 8.37 1.69 12.84
CA PRO A 4 8.18 1.63 14.30
C PRO A 4 6.76 2.04 14.72
N LEU A 5 6.18 3.05 14.04
CA LEU A 5 4.83 3.51 14.32
C LEU A 5 3.78 2.45 13.97
N VAL A 6 3.95 1.77 12.84
CA VAL A 6 3.08 0.66 12.41
C VAL A 6 3.16 -0.53 13.36
N VAL A 7 4.35 -0.82 13.91
CA VAL A 7 4.54 -1.89 14.91
C VAL A 7 3.89 -1.53 16.25
N LEU A 8 4.02 -0.27 16.69
CA LEU A 8 3.35 0.24 17.89
C LEU A 8 1.82 0.15 17.78
N ILE A 9 1.27 0.61 16.66
CA ILE A 9 -0.17 0.54 16.37
C ILE A 9 -0.65 -0.91 16.30
N ARG A 10 0.13 -1.82 15.72
CA ARG A 10 -0.16 -3.27 15.70
C ARG A 10 -0.20 -3.87 17.11
N ASN A 11 0.69 -3.45 18.01
CA ASN A 11 0.72 -3.95 19.39
C ASN A 11 -0.44 -3.39 20.23
N LEU A 12 -0.89 -2.16 19.97
CA LEU A 12 -2.03 -1.54 20.66
C LEU A 12 -3.39 -2.10 20.21
N MET A 13 -3.54 -2.41 18.92
CA MET A 13 -4.84 -2.79 18.32
C MET A 13 -5.03 -4.32 18.17
N GLY A 14 -3.97 -5.10 18.38
CA GLY A 14 -3.97 -6.55 18.16
C GLY A 14 -3.81 -6.96 16.68
N LYS A 15 -3.14 -8.10 16.45
CA LYS A 15 -2.74 -8.57 15.11
C LYS A 15 -3.91 -8.76 14.13
N VAL A 16 -5.07 -9.23 14.60
CA VAL A 16 -6.21 -9.59 13.73
C VAL A 16 -6.90 -8.34 13.18
N GLN A 17 -7.27 -7.39 14.04
CA GLN A 17 -7.90 -6.13 13.62
C GLN A 17 -6.95 -5.29 12.78
N PHE A 18 -5.68 -5.24 13.16
CA PHE A 18 -4.64 -4.55 12.39
C PHE A 18 -4.48 -5.14 10.98
N ASN A 19 -4.46 -6.46 10.83
CA ASN A 19 -4.34 -7.09 9.50
C ASN A 19 -5.58 -6.87 8.64
N GLN A 20 -6.79 -6.85 9.22
CA GLN A 20 -8.02 -6.52 8.47
C GLN A 20 -8.03 -5.05 8.02
N LEU A 21 -7.67 -4.12 8.91
CA LEU A 21 -7.57 -2.71 8.59
C LEU A 21 -6.51 -2.46 7.50
N ARG A 22 -5.34 -3.10 7.62
CA ARG A 22 -4.28 -3.08 6.62
C ARG A 22 -4.77 -3.62 5.27
N GLY A 23 -5.50 -4.74 5.26
CA GLY A 23 -6.09 -5.30 4.04
C GLY A 23 -7.03 -4.33 3.34
N LYS A 24 -7.95 -3.70 4.08
CA LYS A 24 -8.89 -2.69 3.55
C LYS A 24 -8.17 -1.44 3.04
N ALA A 25 -7.18 -0.95 3.78
CA ALA A 25 -6.39 0.21 3.37
C ALA A 25 -5.58 -0.05 2.09
N ILE A 26 -4.97 -1.23 1.96
CA ILE A 26 -4.23 -1.64 0.75
C ILE A 26 -5.18 -1.75 -0.45
N ALA A 27 -6.37 -2.30 -0.25
CA ALA A 27 -7.38 -2.41 -1.31
C ALA A 27 -7.82 -1.02 -1.80
N LEU A 28 -8.15 -0.11 -0.87
CA LEU A 28 -8.53 1.26 -1.19
C LEU A 28 -7.39 2.01 -1.92
N HIS A 29 -6.16 1.86 -1.46
CA HIS A 29 -4.99 2.47 -2.10
C HIS A 29 -4.77 1.95 -3.53
N SER A 30 -4.94 0.64 -3.75
CA SER A 30 -4.84 0.03 -5.09
C SER A 30 -5.94 0.52 -6.03
N GLN A 31 -7.14 0.76 -5.51
CA GLN A 31 -8.26 1.33 -6.27
C GLN A 31 -7.99 2.80 -6.62
N ALA A 32 -7.44 3.60 -5.69
CA ALA A 32 -7.07 4.98 -5.96
C ALA A 32 -6.02 5.09 -7.08
N ILE A 33 -5.00 4.22 -7.08
CA ILE A 33 -4.00 4.14 -8.15
C ILE A 33 -4.67 3.76 -9.48
N THR A 34 -5.55 2.76 -9.47
CA THR A 34 -6.29 2.33 -10.67
C THR A 34 -7.11 3.46 -11.27
N ASN A 35 -7.86 4.18 -10.43
CA ASN A 35 -8.68 5.31 -10.85
C ASN A 35 -7.85 6.47 -11.37
N PHE A 36 -6.73 6.78 -10.74
CA PHE A 36 -5.80 7.80 -11.21
C PHE A 36 -5.26 7.45 -12.61
N CYS A 37 -4.74 6.25 -12.80
CA CYS A 37 -4.24 5.80 -14.09
C CYS A 37 -5.33 5.79 -15.18
N ASN A 38 -6.57 5.40 -14.85
CA ASN A 38 -7.69 5.45 -15.80
C ASN A 38 -8.03 6.88 -16.23
N ARG A 39 -7.98 7.85 -15.30
CA ARG A 39 -8.26 9.27 -15.60
C ARG A 39 -7.20 9.91 -16.49
N ILE A 40 -5.95 9.50 -16.34
CA ILE A 40 -4.81 10.04 -17.08
C ILE A 40 -4.60 9.29 -18.43
N GLY A 41 -5.35 8.20 -18.67
CA GLY A 41 -5.23 7.39 -19.89
C GLY A 41 -4.00 6.48 -19.91
N VAL A 42 -3.46 6.12 -18.75
CA VAL A 42 -2.26 5.26 -18.63
C VAL A 42 -2.62 3.82 -19.00
N GLU A 43 -1.85 3.25 -19.93
CA GLU A 43 -1.99 1.85 -20.36
C GLU A 43 -1.84 0.88 -19.16
N SER A 44 -2.66 -0.18 -19.15
CA SER A 44 -2.68 -1.18 -18.08
C SER A 44 -1.29 -1.76 -17.73
N LYS A 45 -0.41 -1.90 -18.73
CA LYS A 45 0.95 -2.43 -18.56
C LYS A 45 1.88 -1.44 -17.86
N GLU A 46 1.80 -0.16 -18.21
CA GLU A 46 2.54 0.92 -17.54
C GLU A 46 2.07 1.12 -16.11
N ARG A 47 0.75 1.10 -15.88
CA ARG A 47 0.17 1.12 -14.53
C ARG A 47 0.73 0.02 -13.64
N GLN A 48 0.82 -1.21 -14.14
CA GLN A 48 1.40 -2.34 -13.39
C GLN A 48 2.89 -2.11 -13.07
N LYS A 49 3.67 -1.52 -13.98
CA LYS A 49 5.06 -1.12 -13.73
C LYS A 49 5.17 -0.07 -12.63
N LEU A 50 4.33 0.97 -12.67
CA LEU A 50 4.31 2.02 -11.63
C LEU A 50 3.92 1.48 -10.26
N ILE A 51 2.93 0.57 -10.20
CA ILE A 51 2.54 -0.13 -8.97
C ILE A 51 3.69 -0.97 -8.42
N ARG A 52 4.42 -1.69 -9.27
CA ARG A 52 5.59 -2.47 -8.87
C ARG A 52 6.70 -1.57 -8.32
N LEU A 53 6.99 -0.46 -9.00
CA LEU A 53 7.97 0.53 -8.54
C LEU A 53 7.59 1.11 -7.16
N ALA A 54 6.31 1.47 -6.97
CA ALA A 54 5.81 1.94 -5.67
C ALA A 54 5.95 0.88 -4.57
N LYS A 55 5.68 -0.39 -4.89
CA LYS A 55 5.88 -1.52 -3.96
C LYS A 55 7.37 -1.73 -3.61
N ASP A 56 8.25 -1.70 -4.60
CA ASP A 56 9.70 -1.88 -4.39
C ASP A 56 10.28 -0.74 -3.54
N ASN A 57 9.84 0.49 -3.80
CA ASN A 57 10.19 1.65 -2.96
C ASN A 57 9.66 1.50 -1.53
N GLY A 58 8.39 1.07 -1.38
CA GLY A 58 7.83 0.80 -0.06
C GLY A 58 8.59 -0.29 0.70
N LYS A 59 9.08 -1.33 0.00
CA LYS A 59 9.93 -2.37 0.60
C LYS A 59 11.30 -1.83 0.98
N LYS A 60 11.97 -1.08 0.08
CA LYS A 60 13.29 -0.47 0.32
C LYS A 60 13.27 0.52 1.50
N LEU A 61 12.17 1.25 1.67
CA LEU A 61 11.97 2.20 2.77
C LEU A 61 11.44 1.56 4.07
N GLY A 62 11.24 0.23 4.09
CA GLY A 62 10.73 -0.50 5.26
C GLY A 62 9.25 -0.24 5.57
N LEU A 63 8.49 0.27 4.61
CA LEU A 63 7.05 0.59 4.74
C LEU A 63 6.16 -0.63 4.43
N LEU A 64 6.71 -1.59 3.68
CA LEU A 64 6.08 -2.87 3.38
C LEU A 64 6.86 -3.98 4.09
N ALA A 65 6.28 -4.48 5.18
CA ALA A 65 6.68 -5.69 5.87
C ALA A 65 5.91 -6.90 5.33
#